data_AF-A0A7G2TSF9-F1
#
_entry.id   AF-A0A7G2TSF9-F1
#
_cell.length_a   1.000
_cell.length_b   1.000
_cell.length_c   1.000
_cell.angle_alpha   90.00
_cell.angle_beta   90.00
_cell.angle_gamma   90.00
#
_symmetry.space_group_name_H-M   'P 1'
#
loop_
_entity.id
_entity.type
_entity.pdbx_description
1 polymer ?
#
loop_
_entity_poly.entity_id
_entity_poly.type
_entity_poly.pdbx_seq_one_letter_code
_entity_poly.pdbx_strand_id
1 'polypeptide(L)'
;MRRLIGVVVLAGAALAGAGWLLTAPKPLPEGSLDGATGDAERGQLVFTAAGCASCHHAPDAEGEARLVLTGGQRFASAFGTFLAPNISPDPAQGIGDWSLDDFASAVKRGVSTEGQHLYPAFPYTAYARMEDGDLVDLWAYMQTLPASDTPSQPHEVGFPFNIRRGVGAWKMLYASPDWVMTEAESPQLERGRYLVEALAHCGECHTPRDALGGLDRSAWLTGAPNPNGRGTIPGLTPDKLSWGADEIAYYLSSGFTPDYDSVGGHMVEVVENFAALPDEDRAAVAAYLKALPEGGRLD
;
A
#
# COMPACT_ATOMS: atom_id res chain seq x y z
N MET A 1 39.36 28.05 19.93
CA MET A 1 38.06 28.37 19.29
C MET A 1 38.00 27.99 17.81
N ARG A 2 38.86 28.52 16.91
CA ARG A 2 38.84 28.17 15.46
C ARG A 2 39.02 26.67 15.14
N ARG A 3 39.91 25.97 15.84
CA ARG A 3 40.11 24.51 15.69
C ARG A 3 38.89 23.69 16.13
N LEU A 4 38.21 24.12 17.21
CA LEU A 4 37.00 23.46 17.71
C LEU A 4 35.83 23.64 16.72
N ILE A 5 35.67 24.84 16.17
CA ILE A 5 34.68 25.12 15.11
C ILE A 5 34.96 24.25 13.88
N GLY A 6 36.22 24.12 13.45
CA GLY A 6 36.59 23.26 12.32
C GLY A 6 36.25 21.79 12.56
N VAL A 7 36.52 21.26 13.75
CA VAL A 7 36.17 19.87 14.11
C VAL A 7 34.66 19.66 14.13
N VAL A 8 33.89 20.60 14.69
CA VAL A 8 32.41 20.52 14.72
C VAL A 8 31.83 20.55 13.30
N VAL A 9 32.33 21.42 12.43
CA VAL A 9 31.88 21.50 11.03
C VAL A 9 32.19 20.21 10.27
N LEU A 10 33.41 19.66 10.42
CA LEU A 10 33.79 18.41 9.78
C LEU A 10 32.96 17.23 10.28
N ALA A 11 32.72 17.15 11.59
CA ALA A 11 31.85 16.12 12.18
C ALA A 11 30.41 16.25 11.68
N GLY A 12 29.88 17.47 11.60
CA GLY A 12 28.54 17.74 11.05
C GLY A 12 28.42 17.33 9.58
N ALA A 13 29.42 17.67 8.76
CA ALA A 13 29.48 17.27 7.35
C ALA A 13 29.58 15.75 7.18
N ALA A 14 30.38 15.08 8.01
CA ALA A 14 30.50 13.62 7.99
C ALA A 14 29.19 12.94 8.38
N LEU A 15 28.50 13.43 9.42
CA LEU A 15 27.18 12.91 9.83
C LEU A 15 26.11 13.15 8.76
N ALA A 16 26.10 14.33 8.13
CA ALA A 16 25.20 14.62 7.02
C ALA A 16 25.47 13.71 5.81
N GLY A 17 26.74 13.48 5.47
CA GLY A 17 27.14 12.56 4.41
C GLY A 17 26.75 11.11 4.71
N ALA A 18 26.97 10.64 5.93
CA ALA A 18 26.53 9.31 6.37
C ALA A 18 25.00 9.18 6.33
N GLY A 19 24.26 10.19 6.81
CA GLY A 19 22.81 10.22 6.75
C GLY A 19 22.29 10.17 5.31
N TRP A 20 22.92 10.91 4.39
CA TRP A 20 22.55 10.87 2.96
C TRP A 20 22.74 9.48 2.33
N LEU A 21 23.83 8.79 2.68
CA LEU A 21 24.11 7.44 2.20
C LEU A 21 23.17 6.39 2.82
N LEU A 22 22.90 6.49 4.13
CA LEU A 22 22.01 5.56 4.84
C LEU A 22 20.55 5.67 4.36
N THR A 23 20.12 6.88 4.03
CA THR A 23 18.78 7.18 3.47
C THR A 23 18.74 7.08 1.94
N ALA A 24 19.64 6.29 1.35
CA ALA A 24 19.60 5.98 -0.07
C ALA A 24 18.40 5.13 -0.46
N PRO A 25 17.73 5.45 -1.58
CA PRO A 25 16.87 4.51 -2.28
C PRO A 25 17.62 3.21 -2.56
N LYS A 26 16.96 2.10 -2.24
CA LYS A 26 17.45 0.73 -2.44
C LYS A 26 16.43 0.00 -3.31
N PRO A 27 16.54 0.07 -4.65
CA PRO A 27 15.70 -0.73 -5.54
C PRO A 27 15.99 -2.22 -5.33
N LEU A 28 15.18 -3.08 -5.93
CA LEU A 28 15.54 -4.49 -6.04
C LEU A 28 16.78 -4.64 -6.93
N PRO A 29 17.61 -5.68 -6.72
CA PRO A 29 18.72 -5.95 -7.61
C PRO A 29 18.23 -6.14 -9.05
N GLU A 30 18.94 -5.55 -10.02
CA GLU A 30 18.68 -5.81 -11.43
C GLU A 30 18.81 -7.31 -11.75
N GLY A 31 17.89 -7.81 -12.57
CA GLY A 31 17.74 -9.21 -12.94
C GLY A 31 17.10 -10.09 -11.87
N SER A 32 16.47 -9.50 -10.84
CA SER A 32 15.88 -10.28 -9.74
C SER A 32 14.70 -11.16 -10.19
N LEU A 33 14.00 -10.72 -11.24
CA LEU A 33 12.84 -11.39 -11.80
C LEU A 33 13.06 -11.77 -13.28
N ASP A 34 14.31 -11.80 -13.75
CA ASP A 34 14.65 -12.13 -15.14
C ASP A 34 14.13 -13.52 -15.53
N GLY A 35 13.48 -13.58 -16.71
CA GLY A 35 12.94 -14.83 -17.26
C GLY A 35 11.67 -15.33 -16.56
N ALA A 36 11.17 -14.62 -15.54
CA ALA A 36 9.85 -14.90 -14.98
C ALA A 36 8.76 -14.61 -16.02
N THR A 37 7.77 -15.48 -16.11
CA THR A 37 6.62 -15.33 -17.01
C THR A 37 5.37 -15.36 -16.16
N GLY A 38 4.57 -14.29 -16.23
CA GLY A 38 3.34 -14.15 -15.46
C GLY A 38 2.11 -14.68 -16.20
N ASP A 39 1.09 -15.00 -15.43
CA ASP A 39 -0.25 -15.34 -15.88
C ASP A 39 -1.19 -14.15 -15.65
N ALA A 40 -1.71 -13.58 -16.75
CA ALA A 40 -2.59 -12.41 -16.67
C ALA A 40 -3.95 -12.70 -16.00
N GLU A 41 -4.45 -13.94 -16.04
CA GLU A 41 -5.72 -14.29 -15.38
C GLU A 41 -5.54 -14.30 -13.85
N ARG A 42 -4.43 -14.87 -13.38
CA ARG A 42 -4.03 -14.77 -11.96
C ARG A 42 -3.71 -13.33 -11.57
N GLY A 43 -3.04 -12.60 -12.46
CA GLY A 43 -2.71 -11.20 -12.28
C GLY A 43 -3.92 -10.30 -12.10
N GLN A 44 -5.04 -10.60 -12.75
CA GLN A 44 -6.30 -9.88 -12.56
C GLN A 44 -6.81 -10.00 -11.12
N LEU A 45 -6.69 -11.18 -10.50
CA LEU A 45 -7.09 -11.38 -9.10
C LEU A 45 -6.17 -10.59 -8.16
N VAL A 46 -4.85 -10.60 -8.41
CA VAL A 46 -3.89 -9.81 -7.63
C VAL A 46 -4.17 -8.31 -7.78
N PHE A 47 -4.40 -7.84 -9.00
CA PHE A 47 -4.76 -6.45 -9.31
C PHE A 47 -6.01 -6.00 -8.56
N THR A 48 -7.03 -6.86 -8.55
CA THR A 48 -8.30 -6.60 -7.86
C THR A 48 -8.09 -6.56 -6.35
N ALA A 49 -7.42 -7.56 -5.77
CA ALA A 49 -7.13 -7.62 -4.34
C ALA A 49 -6.24 -6.46 -3.87
N ALA A 50 -5.27 -6.03 -4.69
CA ALA A 50 -4.40 -4.89 -4.42
C ALA A 50 -5.13 -3.53 -4.57
N GLY A 51 -6.27 -3.51 -5.28
CA GLY A 51 -7.04 -2.29 -5.49
C GLY A 51 -6.32 -1.24 -6.33
N CYS A 52 -5.53 -1.65 -7.33
CA CYS A 52 -4.78 -0.73 -8.19
C CYS A 52 -5.71 0.31 -8.86
N ALA A 53 -6.85 -0.15 -9.38
CA ALA A 53 -7.86 0.70 -9.99
C ALA A 53 -8.59 1.61 -8.98
N SER A 54 -8.56 1.30 -7.67
CA SER A 54 -9.20 2.13 -6.64
C SER A 54 -8.51 3.48 -6.43
N CYS A 55 -7.23 3.58 -6.81
CA CYS A 55 -6.44 4.81 -6.68
C CYS A 55 -5.99 5.39 -8.02
N HIS A 56 -5.75 4.55 -9.03
CA HIS A 56 -5.13 5.00 -10.27
C HIS A 56 -6.14 5.30 -11.39
N HIS A 57 -7.45 5.28 -11.13
CA HIS A 57 -8.43 5.73 -12.12
C HIS A 57 -8.55 7.26 -12.19
N ALA A 58 -9.05 7.79 -13.32
CA ALA A 58 -9.40 9.21 -13.42
C ALA A 58 -10.53 9.57 -12.44
N PRO A 59 -10.55 10.79 -11.86
CA PRO A 59 -11.55 11.22 -10.87
C PRO A 59 -13.01 10.88 -11.18
N ASP A 60 -13.41 11.07 -12.44
CA ASP A 60 -14.78 10.87 -12.89
C ASP A 60 -14.99 9.51 -13.62
N ALA A 61 -14.00 8.61 -13.58
CA ALA A 61 -14.09 7.31 -14.23
C ALA A 61 -14.94 6.33 -13.41
N GLU A 62 -15.87 5.67 -14.08
CA GLU A 62 -16.75 4.65 -13.51
C GLU A 62 -16.65 3.34 -14.32
N GLY A 63 -16.97 2.21 -13.67
CA GLY A 63 -16.95 0.89 -14.30
C GLY A 63 -15.61 0.57 -14.98
N GLU A 64 -15.66 0.01 -16.19
CA GLU A 64 -14.47 -0.40 -16.95
C GLU A 64 -13.55 0.78 -17.31
N ALA A 65 -14.05 2.02 -17.37
CA ALA A 65 -13.21 3.19 -17.63
C ALA A 65 -12.14 3.39 -16.55
N ARG A 66 -12.34 2.82 -15.36
CA ARG A 66 -11.35 2.83 -14.28
C ARG A 66 -10.09 2.03 -14.60
N LEU A 67 -10.20 1.04 -15.49
CA LEU A 67 -9.08 0.18 -15.91
C LEU A 67 -8.09 0.88 -16.85
N VAL A 68 -8.37 2.11 -17.29
CA VAL A 68 -7.43 2.92 -18.08
C VAL A 68 -6.25 3.41 -17.23
N LEU A 69 -6.41 3.48 -15.91
CA LEU A 69 -5.35 3.79 -14.95
C LEU A 69 -4.59 5.11 -15.17
N THR A 70 -5.31 6.12 -15.66
CA THR A 70 -4.82 7.48 -15.97
C THR A 70 -4.27 8.25 -14.75
N GLY A 71 -4.61 7.85 -13.54
CA GLY A 71 -4.28 8.56 -12.30
C GLY A 71 -5.11 9.83 -12.10
N GLY A 72 -4.66 10.68 -11.18
CA GLY A 72 -5.29 11.97 -10.88
C GLY A 72 -6.12 12.02 -9.60
N GLN A 73 -6.34 10.89 -8.93
CA GLN A 73 -6.92 10.88 -7.58
C GLN A 73 -6.06 11.69 -6.60
N ARG A 74 -6.72 12.38 -5.66
CA ARG A 74 -6.08 13.32 -4.74
C ARG A 74 -6.24 12.85 -3.29
N PHE A 75 -5.13 12.71 -2.58
CA PHE A 75 -5.07 12.23 -1.21
C PHE A 75 -4.49 13.33 -0.31
N ALA A 76 -5.38 14.13 0.28
CA ALA A 76 -5.00 15.19 1.21
C ALA A 76 -4.54 14.60 2.55
N SER A 77 -3.50 15.21 3.14
CA SER A 77 -2.96 14.81 4.45
C SER A 77 -2.36 16.01 5.19
N ALA A 78 -1.93 15.79 6.43
CA ALA A 78 -1.16 16.78 7.20
C ALA A 78 0.21 17.12 6.56
N PHE A 79 0.69 16.30 5.61
CA PHE A 79 1.98 16.45 4.95
C PHE A 79 1.89 17.11 3.56
N GLY A 80 0.68 17.42 3.09
CA GLY A 80 0.39 17.90 1.74
C GLY A 80 -0.59 16.99 1.00
N THR A 81 -0.79 17.25 -0.29
CA THR A 81 -1.69 16.45 -1.14
C THR A 81 -0.87 15.57 -2.07
N PHE A 82 -1.08 14.26 -1.97
CA PHE A 82 -0.51 13.28 -2.88
C PHE A 82 -1.48 13.03 -4.03
N LEU A 83 -0.94 12.72 -5.20
CA LEU A 83 -1.69 12.53 -6.43
C LEU A 83 -1.30 11.17 -7.00
N ALA A 84 -2.28 10.33 -7.33
CA ALA A 84 -1.98 9.05 -7.98
C ALA A 84 -1.43 9.30 -9.39
N PRO A 85 -0.28 8.71 -9.76
CA PRO A 85 0.26 8.81 -11.11
C PRO A 85 -0.54 7.97 -12.11
N ASN A 86 -0.36 8.27 -13.39
CA ASN A 86 -0.73 7.38 -14.49
C ASN A 86 0.15 6.12 -14.42
N ILE A 87 -0.47 4.94 -14.33
CA ILE A 87 0.21 3.64 -14.33
C ILE A 87 -0.29 2.73 -15.45
N SER A 88 -0.93 3.31 -16.47
CA SER A 88 -1.32 2.59 -17.69
C SER A 88 -0.09 2.06 -18.43
N PRO A 89 -0.23 1.07 -19.35
CA PRO A 89 0.87 0.57 -20.15
C PRO A 89 1.30 1.52 -21.28
N ASP A 90 0.93 2.81 -21.24
CA ASP A 90 1.47 3.80 -22.16
C ASP A 90 2.99 3.95 -21.97
N PRO A 91 3.81 3.87 -23.03
CA PRO A 91 5.27 3.91 -22.91
C PRO A 91 5.82 5.29 -22.52
N ALA A 92 5.12 6.38 -22.88
CA ALA A 92 5.63 7.73 -22.70
C ALA A 92 5.14 8.40 -21.40
N GLN A 93 3.90 8.11 -20.99
CA GLN A 93 3.20 8.81 -19.90
C GLN A 93 2.82 7.87 -18.75
N GLY A 94 2.76 6.57 -19.00
CA GLY A 94 2.51 5.53 -18.01
C GLY A 94 3.78 4.76 -17.65
N ILE A 95 3.62 3.44 -17.46
CA ILE A 95 4.70 2.52 -17.09
C ILE A 95 5.07 1.55 -18.22
N GLY A 96 4.61 1.78 -19.46
CA GLY A 96 4.80 0.84 -20.57
C GLY A 96 6.26 0.54 -20.92
N ASP A 97 7.16 1.52 -20.73
CA ASP A 97 8.61 1.37 -20.97
C ASP A 97 9.39 0.86 -19.73
N TRP A 98 8.71 0.54 -18.62
CA TRP A 98 9.36 0.02 -17.43
C TRP A 98 9.73 -1.46 -17.59
N SER A 99 10.81 -1.87 -16.95
CA SER A 99 11.09 -3.30 -16.74
C SER A 99 10.24 -3.87 -15.60
N LEU A 100 10.14 -5.20 -15.54
CA LEU A 100 9.53 -5.88 -14.39
C LEU A 100 10.26 -5.55 -13.07
N ASP A 101 11.58 -5.42 -13.08
CA ASP A 101 12.35 -5.06 -11.88
C ASP A 101 12.09 -3.61 -11.44
N ASP A 102 11.85 -2.69 -12.38
CA ASP A 102 11.45 -1.32 -12.07
C ASP A 102 10.08 -1.29 -11.39
N PHE A 103 9.12 -2.02 -11.96
CA PHE A 103 7.79 -2.19 -11.39
C PHE A 103 7.87 -2.82 -9.98
N ALA A 104 8.65 -3.89 -9.83
CA ALA A 104 8.88 -4.57 -8.57
C ALA A 104 9.52 -3.65 -7.52
N SER A 105 10.48 -2.82 -7.94
CA SER A 105 11.15 -1.83 -7.08
C SER A 105 10.19 -0.73 -6.64
N ALA A 106 9.30 -0.27 -7.52
CA ALA A 106 8.26 0.67 -7.14
C ALA A 106 7.32 0.04 -6.12
N VAL A 107 6.73 -1.11 -6.44
CA VAL A 107 5.69 -1.77 -5.61
C VAL A 107 6.24 -2.25 -4.27
N LYS A 108 7.37 -2.97 -4.24
CA LYS A 108 7.88 -3.59 -3.00
C LYS A 108 8.83 -2.70 -2.21
N ARG A 109 9.51 -1.76 -2.87
CA ARG A 109 10.54 -0.91 -2.22
C ARG A 109 10.17 0.57 -2.20
N GLY A 110 9.15 1.00 -2.94
CA GLY A 110 8.81 2.41 -3.07
C GLY A 110 9.95 3.21 -3.71
N VAL A 111 10.58 2.68 -4.76
CA VAL A 111 11.68 3.33 -5.49
C VAL A 111 11.28 3.53 -6.95
N SER A 112 11.40 4.75 -7.46
CA SER A 112 11.12 5.04 -8.88
C SER A 112 12.25 4.56 -9.80
N THR A 113 11.97 4.48 -11.09
CA THR A 113 12.97 4.24 -12.17
C THR A 113 14.13 5.24 -12.13
N GLU A 114 13.87 6.48 -11.72
CA GLU A 114 14.89 7.53 -11.52
C GLU A 114 15.68 7.40 -10.20
N GLY A 115 15.47 6.30 -9.46
CA GLY A 115 16.16 6.04 -8.20
C GLY A 115 15.76 7.00 -7.08
N GLN A 116 14.52 7.52 -7.07
CA GLN A 116 13.98 8.35 -6.00
C GLN A 116 13.09 7.54 -5.06
N HIS A 117 12.95 7.98 -3.81
CA HIS A 117 11.91 7.44 -2.93
C HIS A 117 10.52 7.91 -3.37
N LEU A 118 9.62 6.96 -3.63
CA LEU A 118 8.17 7.20 -3.69
C LEU A 118 7.64 7.55 -2.29
N TYR A 119 6.55 8.31 -2.22
CA TYR A 119 5.95 8.71 -0.93
C TYR A 119 5.14 7.55 -0.35
N PRO A 120 5.08 7.40 0.98
CA PRO A 120 4.37 6.29 1.63
C PRO A 120 2.84 6.35 1.49
N ALA A 121 2.29 7.37 0.80
CA ALA A 121 0.91 7.33 0.33
C ALA A 121 0.67 6.19 -0.69
N PHE A 122 1.73 5.75 -1.37
CA PHE A 122 1.74 4.47 -2.07
C PHE A 122 2.08 3.36 -1.06
N PRO A 123 1.21 2.37 -0.79
CA PRO A 123 1.37 1.45 0.33
C PRO A 123 2.40 0.33 0.07
N TYR A 124 3.58 0.70 -0.44
CA TYR A 124 4.70 -0.22 -0.66
C TYR A 124 5.16 -0.90 0.64
N THR A 125 4.84 -0.36 1.81
CA THR A 125 5.12 -1.00 3.10
C THR A 125 4.24 -2.21 3.36
N ALA A 126 3.03 -2.25 2.80
CA ALA A 126 2.18 -3.43 2.77
C ALA A 126 2.65 -4.39 1.67
N TYR A 127 2.78 -3.88 0.43
CA TYR A 127 3.19 -4.67 -0.73
C TYR A 127 4.61 -5.23 -0.67
N ALA A 128 5.46 -4.76 0.24
CA ALA A 128 6.76 -5.39 0.51
C ALA A 128 6.64 -6.90 0.82
N ARG A 129 5.47 -7.34 1.30
CA ARG A 129 5.13 -8.73 1.61
C ARG A 129 4.46 -9.50 0.46
N MET A 130 4.17 -8.83 -0.65
CA MET A 130 3.63 -9.47 -1.86
C MET A 130 4.61 -10.55 -2.35
N GLU A 131 4.09 -11.71 -2.70
CA GLU A 131 4.88 -12.79 -3.29
C GLU A 131 5.38 -12.38 -4.67
N ASP A 132 6.60 -12.79 -5.02
CA ASP A 132 7.19 -12.41 -6.30
C ASP A 132 6.38 -12.96 -7.48
N GLY A 133 5.79 -14.16 -7.35
CA GLY A 133 4.93 -14.74 -8.38
C GLY A 133 3.69 -13.89 -8.66
N ASP A 134 3.00 -13.44 -7.60
CA ASP A 134 1.85 -12.55 -7.73
C ASP A 134 2.22 -11.20 -8.33
N LEU A 135 3.43 -10.69 -8.04
CA LEU A 135 3.94 -9.47 -8.65
C LEU A 135 4.21 -9.63 -10.15
N VAL A 136 4.76 -10.77 -10.57
CA VAL A 136 4.96 -11.08 -12.00
C VAL A 136 3.62 -11.27 -12.72
N ASP A 137 2.67 -11.96 -12.10
CA ASP A 137 1.31 -12.14 -12.63
C ASP A 137 0.59 -10.78 -12.75
N LEU A 138 0.67 -9.94 -11.70
CA LEU A 138 0.14 -8.57 -11.70
C LEU A 138 0.71 -7.75 -12.86
N TRP A 139 2.03 -7.78 -13.05
CA TRP A 139 2.67 -7.11 -14.18
C TRP A 139 2.12 -7.63 -15.51
N ALA A 140 2.02 -8.95 -15.69
CA ALA A 140 1.48 -9.54 -16.91
C ALA A 140 0.05 -9.06 -17.21
N TYR A 141 -0.83 -8.95 -16.19
CA TYR A 141 -2.17 -8.41 -16.34
C TYR A 141 -2.17 -6.92 -16.68
N MET A 142 -1.38 -6.11 -15.98
CA MET A 142 -1.31 -4.66 -16.22
C MET A 142 -0.92 -4.32 -17.67
N GLN A 143 -0.05 -5.11 -18.29
CA GLN A 143 0.35 -4.91 -19.68
C GLN A 143 -0.78 -5.19 -20.70
N THR A 144 -1.88 -5.81 -20.28
CA THR A 144 -3.06 -6.05 -21.13
C THR A 144 -4.08 -4.91 -21.10
N LEU A 145 -3.93 -3.97 -20.16
CA LEU A 145 -4.89 -2.90 -19.92
C LEU A 145 -4.82 -1.78 -20.98
N PRO A 146 -5.85 -0.94 -21.11
CA PRO A 146 -5.82 0.21 -22.00
C PRO A 146 -4.73 1.22 -21.61
N ALA A 147 -4.03 1.77 -22.61
CA ALA A 147 -3.05 2.84 -22.42
C ALA A 147 -3.72 4.22 -22.27
N SER A 148 -3.06 5.13 -21.56
CA SER A 148 -3.44 6.54 -21.41
C SER A 148 -2.26 7.46 -21.65
N ASP A 149 -2.43 8.43 -22.56
CA ASP A 149 -1.42 9.44 -22.93
C ASP A 149 -1.43 10.67 -21.99
N THR A 150 -2.11 10.59 -20.86
CA THR A 150 -2.21 11.71 -19.92
C THR A 150 -0.97 11.72 -19.00
N PRO A 151 -0.22 12.82 -18.92
CA PRO A 151 0.94 12.91 -18.04
C PRO A 151 0.54 12.85 -16.56
N SER A 152 1.35 12.17 -15.76
CA SER A 152 1.23 12.20 -14.30
C SER A 152 1.38 13.62 -13.75
N GLN A 153 0.55 13.97 -12.77
CA GLN A 153 0.63 15.27 -12.10
C GLN A 153 1.61 15.20 -10.92
N PRO A 154 2.39 16.28 -10.65
CA PRO A 154 3.28 16.32 -9.50
C PRO A 154 2.47 16.40 -8.19
N HIS A 155 3.02 15.86 -7.11
CA HIS A 155 2.43 16.04 -5.78
C HIS A 155 2.51 17.49 -5.30
N GLU A 156 1.51 17.90 -4.52
CA GLU A 156 1.43 19.22 -3.91
C GLU A 156 1.93 19.16 -2.46
N VAL A 157 3.24 18.99 -2.33
CA VAL A 157 3.92 18.80 -1.05
C VAL A 157 4.93 19.92 -0.85
N GLY A 158 4.82 20.63 0.28
CA GLY A 158 5.71 21.74 0.63
C GLY A 158 6.97 21.30 1.37
N PHE A 159 7.87 22.26 1.61
CA PHE A 159 9.00 22.05 2.52
C PHE A 159 8.50 21.80 3.96
N PRO A 160 9.10 20.86 4.72
CA PRO A 160 10.26 20.04 4.37
C PRO A 160 9.95 18.71 3.66
N PHE A 161 8.67 18.37 3.52
CA PHE A 161 8.23 17.05 3.03
C PHE A 161 8.50 16.81 1.54
N ASN A 162 8.77 17.85 0.77
CA ASN A 162 9.20 17.73 -0.63
C ASN A 162 10.62 17.16 -0.80
N ILE A 163 11.40 17.08 0.27
CA ILE A 163 12.74 16.49 0.25
C ILE A 163 12.61 14.96 0.38
N ARG A 164 12.62 14.27 -0.77
CA ARG A 164 12.45 12.81 -0.87
C ARG A 164 13.39 11.99 0.03
N ARG A 165 14.55 12.53 0.40
CA ARG A 165 15.51 11.86 1.31
C ARG A 165 14.98 11.69 2.73
N GLY A 166 14.08 12.57 3.19
CA GLY A 166 13.38 12.38 4.46
C GLY A 166 12.59 11.06 4.50
N VAL A 167 12.07 10.61 3.35
CA VAL A 167 11.37 9.32 3.23
C VAL A 167 12.31 8.15 3.49
N GLY A 168 13.61 8.26 3.17
CA GLY A 168 14.57 7.21 3.47
C GLY A 168 14.73 6.99 4.97
N ALA A 169 14.79 8.08 5.75
CA ALA A 169 14.81 8.01 7.21
C ALA A 169 13.49 7.44 7.75
N TRP A 170 12.35 7.87 7.19
CA TRP A 170 11.04 7.34 7.54
C TRP A 170 10.94 5.83 7.28
N LYS A 171 11.44 5.34 6.14
CA LYS A 171 11.47 3.91 5.81
C LYS A 171 12.27 3.10 6.82
N MET A 172 13.38 3.62 7.32
CA MET A 172 14.16 2.93 8.36
C MET A 172 13.39 2.72 9.67
N LEU A 173 12.38 3.55 9.94
CA LEU A 173 11.54 3.45 11.15
C LEU A 173 10.32 2.54 10.93
N TYR A 174 9.71 2.58 9.74
CA TYR A 174 8.37 1.98 9.53
C TYR A 174 8.30 0.92 8.43
N ALA A 175 9.24 0.91 7.48
CA ALA A 175 9.24 -0.06 6.39
C ALA A 175 9.94 -1.36 6.82
N SER A 176 9.13 -2.35 7.18
CA SER A 176 9.57 -3.72 7.47
C SER A 176 8.75 -4.69 6.60
N PRO A 177 9.40 -5.69 5.95
CA PRO A 177 8.73 -6.75 5.21
C PRO A 177 8.19 -7.86 6.12
N ASP A 178 8.36 -7.74 7.43
CA ASP A 178 7.93 -8.77 8.37
C ASP A 178 6.41 -8.71 8.54
N TRP A 179 5.81 -9.89 8.60
CA TRP A 179 4.40 -10.05 8.98
C TRP A 179 4.16 -9.46 10.37
N VAL A 180 3.02 -8.81 10.51
CA VAL A 180 2.58 -8.22 11.77
C VAL A 180 2.08 -9.35 12.67
N MET A 181 1.14 -10.18 12.21
CA MET A 181 0.81 -11.45 12.85
C MET A 181 1.84 -12.51 12.43
N THR A 182 2.75 -12.89 13.32
CA THR A 182 3.86 -13.81 13.02
C THR A 182 3.41 -15.26 12.88
N GLU A 183 2.46 -15.68 13.71
CA GLU A 183 1.90 -17.04 13.71
C GLU A 183 0.66 -17.13 12.82
N ALA A 184 0.71 -17.99 11.80
CA ALA A 184 -0.43 -18.32 10.95
C ALA A 184 -0.44 -19.84 10.73
N GLU A 185 -1.09 -20.57 11.64
CA GLU A 185 -0.93 -22.03 11.77
C GLU A 185 -1.73 -22.86 10.74
N SER A 186 -2.40 -22.22 9.80
CA SER A 186 -3.17 -22.91 8.76
C SER A 186 -3.10 -22.17 7.41
N PRO A 187 -3.26 -22.87 6.28
CA PRO A 187 -3.29 -22.24 4.96
C PRO A 187 -4.34 -21.14 4.82
N GLN A 188 -5.49 -21.28 5.51
CA GLN A 188 -6.53 -20.26 5.52
C GLN A 188 -6.09 -19.00 6.27
N LEU A 189 -5.41 -19.14 7.41
CA LEU A 189 -4.85 -17.99 8.14
C LEU A 189 -3.69 -17.35 7.39
N GLU A 190 -2.85 -18.13 6.73
CA GLU A 190 -1.77 -17.61 5.87
C GLU A 190 -2.35 -16.78 4.72
N ARG A 191 -3.38 -17.29 4.04
CA ARG A 191 -4.08 -16.55 2.98
C ARG A 191 -4.74 -15.28 3.49
N GLY A 192 -5.41 -15.35 4.65
CA GLY A 192 -6.04 -14.19 5.28
C GLY A 192 -5.02 -13.13 5.66
N ARG A 193 -3.89 -13.55 6.25
CA ARG A 193 -2.76 -12.67 6.57
C ARG A 193 -2.20 -11.99 5.32
N TYR A 194 -2.00 -12.75 4.25
CA TYR A 194 -1.52 -12.23 2.98
C TYR A 194 -2.46 -11.17 2.39
N LEU A 195 -3.77 -11.45 2.37
CA LEU A 195 -4.77 -10.51 1.89
C LEU A 195 -4.85 -9.25 2.76
N VAL A 196 -4.91 -9.39 4.09
CA VAL A 196 -5.09 -8.25 5.01
C VAL A 196 -3.85 -7.38 5.14
N GLU A 197 -2.66 -7.99 5.29
CA GLU A 197 -1.44 -7.26 5.60
C GLU A 197 -0.63 -6.85 4.37
N ALA A 198 -0.84 -7.50 3.22
CA ALA A 198 -0.10 -7.24 1.98
C ALA A 198 -1.01 -6.66 0.89
N LEU A 199 -1.91 -7.46 0.32
CA LEU A 199 -2.64 -7.06 -0.89
C LEU A 199 -3.68 -5.97 -0.63
N ALA A 200 -4.63 -6.21 0.28
CA ALA A 200 -5.70 -5.26 0.57
C ALA A 200 -5.31 -4.16 1.58
N HIS A 201 -4.07 -4.21 2.10
CA HIS A 201 -3.45 -3.18 2.93
C HIS A 201 -4.36 -2.61 4.03
N CYS A 202 -5.18 -3.45 4.67
CA CYS A 202 -6.23 -3.01 5.60
C CYS A 202 -5.67 -2.16 6.75
N GLY A 203 -4.43 -2.44 7.17
CA GLY A 203 -3.71 -1.68 8.19
C GLY A 203 -3.50 -0.21 7.84
N GLU A 204 -3.49 0.18 6.57
CA GLU A 204 -3.27 1.58 6.17
C GLU A 204 -4.43 2.50 6.61
N CYS A 205 -5.63 1.93 6.77
CA CYS A 205 -6.83 2.62 7.23
C CYS A 205 -7.23 2.24 8.66
N HIS A 206 -7.11 0.95 9.02
CA HIS A 206 -7.63 0.43 10.29
C HIS A 206 -6.62 0.41 11.43
N THR A 207 -5.39 0.89 11.23
CA THR A 207 -4.38 1.02 12.28
C THR A 207 -4.05 2.50 12.52
N PRO A 208 -3.94 2.96 13.77
CA PRO A 208 -3.62 4.36 14.05
C PRO A 208 -2.21 4.72 13.57
N ARG A 209 -1.99 6.01 13.32
CA ARG A 209 -0.69 6.56 12.90
C ARG A 209 -0.14 7.50 13.96
N ASP A 210 1.19 7.53 14.06
CA ASP A 210 1.90 8.49 14.88
C ASP A 210 2.06 9.86 14.18
N ALA A 211 2.72 10.80 14.85
CA ALA A 211 2.96 12.15 14.34
C ALA A 211 3.84 12.22 13.08
N LEU A 212 4.60 11.16 12.77
CA LEU A 212 5.41 11.05 11.55
C LEU A 212 4.65 10.31 10.43
N GLY A 213 3.37 9.97 10.65
CA GLY A 213 2.50 9.30 9.69
C GLY A 213 2.78 7.80 9.55
N GLY A 214 3.64 7.22 10.39
CA GLY A 214 3.90 5.79 10.43
C GLY A 214 2.79 5.03 11.16
N LEU A 215 2.49 3.80 10.73
CA LEU A 215 1.52 2.94 11.40
C LEU A 215 2.06 2.50 12.77
N ASP A 216 1.25 2.66 13.81
CA ASP A 216 1.54 2.09 15.13
C ASP A 216 1.13 0.61 15.14
N ARG A 217 2.08 -0.25 14.77
CA ARG A 217 1.88 -1.71 14.73
C ARG A 217 1.57 -2.32 16.11
N SER A 218 1.80 -1.60 17.22
CA SER A 218 1.43 -2.10 18.55
C SER A 218 -0.08 -2.02 18.85
N ALA A 219 -0.81 -1.28 18.00
CA ALA A 219 -2.26 -1.13 18.03
C ALA A 219 -2.87 -1.62 16.70
N TRP A 220 -2.32 -2.71 16.15
CA TRP A 220 -2.67 -3.24 14.83
C TRP A 220 -4.18 -3.48 14.69
N LEU A 221 -4.78 -2.86 13.67
CA LEU A 221 -6.20 -3.00 13.31
C LEU A 221 -7.20 -2.60 14.41
N THR A 222 -6.80 -1.77 15.37
CA THR A 222 -7.67 -1.32 16.47
C THR A 222 -8.60 -0.16 16.09
N GLY A 223 -8.49 0.36 14.86
CA GLY A 223 -9.22 1.50 14.33
C GLY A 223 -8.37 2.78 14.34
N ALA A 224 -8.82 3.79 13.60
CA ALA A 224 -8.08 5.05 13.48
C ALA A 224 -9.02 6.25 13.30
N PRO A 225 -8.59 7.47 13.66
CA PRO A 225 -9.28 8.68 13.22
C PRO A 225 -9.35 8.74 11.70
N ASN A 226 -10.49 9.17 11.14
CA ASN A 226 -10.58 9.36 9.69
C ASN A 226 -9.63 10.49 9.27
N PRO A 227 -8.73 10.29 8.27
CA PRO A 227 -7.80 11.31 7.80
C PRO A 227 -8.47 12.62 7.35
N ASN A 228 -9.71 12.54 6.86
CA ASN A 228 -10.52 13.70 6.44
C ASN A 228 -11.20 14.44 7.61
N GLY A 229 -10.94 14.03 8.86
CA GLY A 229 -11.38 14.71 10.08
C GLY A 229 -12.84 14.46 10.50
N ARG A 230 -13.60 13.64 9.77
CA ARG A 230 -14.99 13.27 10.12
C ARG A 230 -15.10 11.78 10.44
N GLY A 231 -15.56 11.48 11.65
CA GLY A 231 -15.77 10.11 12.11
C GLY A 231 -14.47 9.34 12.40
N THR A 232 -14.61 8.04 12.60
CA THR A 232 -13.51 7.11 12.88
C THR A 232 -13.61 5.93 11.93
N ILE A 233 -12.47 5.43 11.48
CA ILE A 233 -12.35 4.13 10.84
C ILE A 233 -12.43 3.07 11.96
N PRO A 234 -13.38 2.12 11.89
CA PRO A 234 -13.61 1.18 12.99
C PRO A 234 -12.42 0.22 13.18
N GLY A 235 -12.28 -0.33 14.38
CA GLY A 235 -11.34 -1.43 14.61
C GLY A 235 -11.88 -2.75 14.07
N LEU A 236 -10.96 -3.61 13.64
CA LEU A 236 -11.26 -4.94 13.09
C LEU A 236 -10.87 -6.08 14.05
N THR A 237 -10.21 -5.78 15.17
CA THR A 237 -9.89 -6.77 16.21
C THR A 237 -11.16 -7.32 16.86
N PRO A 238 -11.13 -8.54 17.44
CA PRO A 238 -12.34 -9.18 17.99
C PRO A 238 -13.06 -8.37 19.08
N ASP A 239 -12.36 -7.52 19.83
CA ASP A 239 -12.95 -6.63 20.84
C ASP A 239 -13.65 -5.39 20.25
N LYS A 240 -13.39 -5.08 18.97
CA LYS A 240 -13.97 -3.94 18.23
C LYS A 240 -15.02 -4.37 17.22
N LEU A 241 -14.83 -5.53 16.59
CA LEU A 241 -15.72 -6.11 15.60
C LEU A 241 -16.34 -7.40 16.13
N SER A 242 -17.55 -7.27 16.68
CA SER A 242 -18.27 -8.39 17.32
C SER A 242 -18.88 -9.38 16.32
N TRP A 243 -18.76 -9.12 15.02
CA TRP A 243 -19.34 -9.97 13.97
C TRP A 243 -18.71 -11.37 13.96
N GLY A 244 -19.52 -12.36 13.56
CA GLY A 244 -19.08 -13.70 13.21
C GLY A 244 -18.28 -13.71 11.92
N ALA A 245 -17.54 -14.80 11.67
CA ALA A 245 -16.74 -14.92 10.45
C ALA A 245 -17.60 -14.84 9.17
N ASP A 246 -18.76 -15.50 9.18
CA ASP A 246 -19.70 -15.51 8.04
C ASP A 246 -20.28 -14.11 7.77
N GLU A 247 -20.53 -13.33 8.83
CA GLU A 247 -21.00 -11.95 8.72
C GLU A 247 -19.94 -11.02 8.11
N ILE A 248 -18.68 -11.20 8.49
CA ILE A 248 -17.54 -10.47 7.90
C ILE A 248 -17.41 -10.82 6.41
N ALA A 249 -17.46 -12.11 6.07
CA ALA A 249 -17.37 -12.56 4.68
C ALA A 249 -18.55 -12.03 3.84
N TYR A 250 -19.76 -12.04 4.41
CA TYR A 250 -20.96 -11.48 3.77
C TYR A 250 -20.86 -9.96 3.56
N TYR A 251 -20.33 -9.23 4.54
CA TYR A 251 -20.09 -7.80 4.38
C TYR A 251 -19.09 -7.51 3.25
N LEU A 252 -18.01 -8.28 3.16
CA LEU A 252 -17.01 -8.13 2.10
C LEU A 252 -17.53 -8.50 0.70
N SER A 253 -18.60 -9.28 0.59
CA SER A 253 -19.22 -9.60 -0.71
C SER A 253 -20.37 -8.67 -1.09
N SER A 254 -21.12 -8.15 -0.12
CA SER A 254 -22.38 -7.45 -0.36
C SER A 254 -22.38 -5.98 0.02
N GLY A 255 -21.46 -5.56 0.90
CA GLY A 255 -21.43 -4.24 1.51
C GLY A 255 -22.48 -4.01 2.59
N PHE A 256 -23.28 -5.02 2.94
CA PHE A 256 -24.29 -4.91 4.00
C PHE A 256 -23.74 -5.41 5.34
N THR A 257 -23.94 -4.61 6.37
CA THR A 257 -23.70 -5.00 7.76
C THR A 257 -24.76 -6.03 8.21
N PRO A 258 -24.53 -6.76 9.32
CA PRO A 258 -25.53 -7.68 9.89
C PRO A 258 -26.87 -7.03 10.23
N ASP A 259 -26.88 -5.73 10.51
CA ASP A 259 -28.08 -4.94 10.79
C ASP A 259 -28.68 -4.31 9.50
N TYR A 260 -28.23 -4.74 8.32
CA TYR A 260 -28.65 -4.28 6.99
C TYR A 260 -28.39 -2.81 6.66
N ASP A 261 -27.49 -2.15 7.40
CA ASP A 261 -26.90 -0.88 6.97
C ASP A 261 -25.87 -1.11 5.85
N SER A 262 -25.59 -0.10 5.03
CA SER A 262 -24.70 -0.18 3.86
C SER A 262 -23.33 0.45 4.11
N VAL A 263 -22.28 -0.13 3.52
CA VAL A 263 -20.93 0.43 3.48
C VAL A 263 -20.90 1.83 2.86
N GLY A 264 -20.05 2.71 3.41
CA GLY A 264 -19.85 4.06 2.89
C GLY A 264 -18.39 4.46 2.84
N GLY A 265 -18.11 5.57 2.14
CA GLY A 265 -16.77 6.12 1.99
C GLY A 265 -15.83 5.21 1.18
N HIS A 266 -14.53 5.26 1.47
CA HIS A 266 -13.52 4.49 0.74
C HIS A 266 -13.64 2.97 0.91
N MET A 267 -14.40 2.50 1.90
CA MET A 267 -14.61 1.06 2.09
C MET A 267 -15.51 0.45 1.01
N VAL A 268 -16.28 1.25 0.27
CA VAL A 268 -17.08 0.80 -0.88
C VAL A 268 -16.19 0.12 -1.92
N GLU A 269 -15.09 0.79 -2.30
CA GLU A 269 -14.12 0.27 -3.27
C GLU A 269 -13.48 -1.05 -2.81
N VAL A 270 -13.20 -1.16 -1.51
CA VAL A 270 -12.63 -2.39 -0.94
C VAL A 270 -13.64 -3.54 -1.02
N VAL A 271 -14.91 -3.28 -0.69
CA VAL A 271 -15.99 -4.27 -0.83
C VAL A 271 -16.21 -4.66 -2.29
N GLU A 272 -16.22 -3.71 -3.23
CA GLU A 272 -16.37 -4.00 -4.66
C GLU A 272 -15.23 -4.91 -5.16
N ASN A 273 -13.99 -4.63 -4.75
CA ASN A 273 -12.85 -5.50 -5.06
C ASN A 273 -13.04 -6.89 -4.45
N PHE A 274 -13.34 -6.98 -3.15
CA PHE A 274 -13.52 -8.27 -2.49
C PHE A 274 -14.70 -9.04 -3.03
N ALA A 275 -15.79 -8.41 -3.50
CA ALA A 275 -16.93 -9.05 -4.14
C ALA A 275 -16.55 -9.77 -5.45
N ALA A 276 -15.54 -9.26 -6.16
CA ALA A 276 -15.00 -9.89 -7.37
C ALA A 276 -13.97 -11.00 -7.08
N LEU A 277 -13.49 -11.14 -5.84
CA LEU A 277 -12.60 -12.23 -5.44
C LEU A 277 -13.37 -13.53 -5.14
N PRO A 278 -12.67 -14.68 -5.08
CA PRO A 278 -13.28 -15.95 -4.66
C PRO A 278 -13.83 -15.92 -3.23
N ASP A 279 -14.83 -16.75 -2.94
CA ASP A 279 -15.44 -16.85 -1.59
C ASP A 279 -14.41 -17.24 -0.52
N GLU A 280 -13.47 -18.11 -0.88
CA GLU A 280 -12.39 -18.55 0.01
C GLU A 280 -11.49 -17.41 0.49
N ASP A 281 -11.31 -16.36 -0.31
CA ASP A 281 -10.50 -15.19 0.05
C ASP A 281 -11.21 -14.34 1.11
N ARG A 282 -12.52 -14.13 0.94
CA ARG A 282 -13.35 -13.45 1.94
C ARG A 282 -13.40 -14.23 3.26
N ALA A 283 -13.54 -15.55 3.17
CA ALA A 283 -13.50 -16.44 4.35
C ALA A 283 -12.13 -16.43 5.03
N ALA A 284 -11.03 -16.37 4.27
CA ALA A 284 -9.67 -16.29 4.81
C ALA A 284 -9.43 -14.96 5.54
N VAL A 285 -9.88 -13.83 4.97
CA VAL A 285 -9.85 -12.53 5.66
C VAL A 285 -10.63 -12.58 6.97
N ALA A 286 -11.86 -13.11 6.94
CA ALA A 286 -12.66 -13.27 8.15
C ALA A 286 -11.95 -14.13 9.21
N ALA A 287 -11.37 -15.26 8.82
CA ALA A 287 -10.61 -16.13 9.71
C ALA A 287 -9.41 -15.41 10.35
N TYR A 288 -8.64 -14.65 9.56
CA TYR A 288 -7.54 -13.84 10.07
C TYR A 288 -8.02 -12.81 11.10
N LEU A 289 -9.07 -12.04 10.78
CA LEU A 289 -9.58 -10.99 11.68
C LEU A 289 -10.10 -11.58 13.01
N LYS A 290 -10.69 -12.78 12.99
CA LYS A 290 -11.12 -13.48 14.21
C LYS A 290 -9.97 -14.07 15.02
N ALA A 291 -8.83 -14.34 14.38
CA ALA A 291 -7.63 -14.88 15.05
C ALA A 291 -6.77 -13.79 15.69
N LEU A 292 -6.98 -12.51 15.37
CA LEU A 292 -6.23 -11.41 15.97
C LEU A 292 -6.44 -11.34 17.50
N PRO A 293 -5.40 -10.97 18.27
CA PRO A 293 -5.55 -10.71 19.69
C PRO A 293 -6.40 -9.46 19.93
N GLU A 294 -7.10 -9.44 21.07
CA GLU A 294 -7.83 -8.25 21.52
C GLU A 294 -6.88 -7.06 21.71
N GLY A 295 -7.31 -5.87 21.29
CA GLY A 295 -6.52 -4.65 21.38
C GLY A 295 -5.30 -4.60 20.46
N GLY A 296 -5.15 -5.54 19.51
CA GLY A 296 -4.13 -5.48 18.45
C GLY A 296 -2.69 -5.64 18.93
N ARG A 297 -2.48 -6.09 20.19
CA ARG A 297 -1.16 -6.36 20.75
C ARG A 297 -0.69 -7.73 20.29
N LEU A 298 0.28 -7.73 19.39
CA LEU A 298 0.94 -8.93 18.92
C LEU A 298 2.20 -9.12 19.77
N ASP A 299 2.32 -10.30 20.36
CA ASP A 299 3.35 -10.73 21.30
C ASP A 299 4.74 -10.90 20.68
#